data_AF-A0A529Q2C9-F1
#
_entry.id   AF-A0A529Q2C9-F1
#
_cell.length_a   1.000
_cell.length_b   1.000
_cell.length_c   1.000
_cell.angle_alpha   90.00
_cell.angle_beta   90.00
_cell.angle_gamma   90.00
#
_symmetry.space_group_name_H-M   'P 1'
#
loop_
_entity.id
_entity.type
_entity.pdbx_description
1 polymer ?
#
loop_
_entity_poly.entity_id
_entity_poly.type
_entity_poly.pdbx_seq_one_letter_code
_entity_poly.pdbx_strand_id
1 'polypeptide(L)' 'MTVSLDLTAEGARDALRRAAPAEKPSLIGLTRAELGEALVGAGIVPERQAKMRAQQLWHWMYVRGVSDFAHMFNISK' A
#
# COMPACT_ATOMS: atom_id res chain seq x y z
N MET A 1 33.25 9.97 23.76
CA MET A 1 33.73 10.18 22.38
C MET A 1 32.68 11.02 21.67
N THR A 2 33.05 12.22 21.24
CA THR A 2 32.16 13.13 20.52
C THR A 2 32.26 12.83 19.02
N VAL A 3 31.14 12.43 18.41
CA VAL A 3 31.06 12.20 16.97
C VAL A 3 30.80 13.56 16.31
N SER A 4 31.78 14.06 15.55
CA SER A 4 31.59 15.24 14.69
C SER A 4 31.11 14.75 13.33
N LEU A 5 29.94 15.21 12.88
CA LEU A 5 29.37 14.85 11.60
C LEU A 5 29.69 15.94 10.57
N ASP A 6 30.55 15.63 9.61
CA ASP A 6 30.88 16.56 8.54
C ASP A 6 29.79 16.55 7.46
N LEU A 7 29.03 17.64 7.39
CA LEU A 7 27.92 17.84 6.46
C LEU A 7 28.35 18.56 5.16
N THR A 8 29.65 18.86 5.01
CA THR A 8 30.20 19.57 3.85
C THR A 8 30.73 18.63 2.77
N ALA A 9 30.95 17.36 3.11
CA ALA A 9 31.29 16.32 2.13
C ALA A 9 30.17 16.19 1.08
N GLU A 10 30.55 16.32 -0.19
CA GLU A 10 29.66 16.17 -1.33
C GLU A 10 28.98 14.78 -1.29
N GLY A 11 27.65 14.75 -1.33
CA GLY A 11 26.87 13.51 -1.25
C GLY A 11 26.55 12.99 0.17
N ALA A 12 27.14 13.54 1.25
CA ALA A 12 26.85 13.10 2.62
C ALA A 12 25.37 13.27 3.01
N ARG A 13 24.73 14.34 2.50
CA ARG A 13 23.28 14.58 2.71
C ARG A 13 22.40 13.52 2.05
N ASP A 14 22.81 13.04 0.88
CA ASP A 14 22.02 12.07 0.11
C ASP A 14 22.20 10.66 0.69
N ALA A 15 23.41 10.31 1.15
CA ALA A 15 23.67 9.06 1.87
C ALA A 15 22.94 8.96 3.22
N LEU A 16 22.75 10.11 3.90
CA LEU A 16 22.00 10.20 5.15
C LEU A 16 20.48 10.36 4.92
N ARG A 17 20.04 10.54 3.67
CA ARG A 17 18.63 10.62 3.35
C ARG A 17 17.99 9.27 3.62
N ARG A 18 17.07 9.23 4.60
CA ARG A 18 16.24 8.06 4.81
C ARG A 18 15.47 7.78 3.54
N ALA A 19 15.68 6.61 2.93
CA ALA A 19 14.92 6.19 1.76
C ALA A 19 13.42 6.32 2.09
N ALA A 20 12.67 7.01 1.23
CA ALA A 20 11.23 7.06 1.36
C ALA A 20 10.71 5.62 1.27
N PRO A 21 9.74 5.21 2.13
CA PRO A 21 9.11 3.93 1.96
C PRO A 21 8.53 3.85 0.54
N ALA A 22 8.72 2.70 -0.12
CA ALA A 22 8.17 2.49 -1.46
C ALA A 22 6.68 2.86 -1.47
N GLU A 23 6.26 3.67 -2.44
CA GLU A 23 4.86 4.03 -2.57
C GLU A 23 4.04 2.75 -2.76
N LYS A 24 2.99 2.60 -1.94
CA LYS A 24 2.08 1.48 -2.08
C LYS A 24 1.30 1.66 -3.38
N PRO A 25 1.13 0.62 -4.20
CA PRO A 25 0.34 0.72 -5.41
C PRO A 25 -1.09 1.11 -5.09
N SER A 26 -1.65 2.02 -5.89
CA SER A 26 -3.04 2.43 -5.76
C SER A 26 -3.97 1.28 -6.19
N LEU A 27 -4.98 1.00 -5.38
CA LEU A 27 -6.08 0.09 -5.75
C LEU A 27 -7.15 0.78 -6.60
N ILE A 28 -7.17 2.11 -6.59
CA ILE A 28 -8.10 2.90 -7.39
C ILE A 28 -7.64 2.87 -8.84
N GLY A 29 -8.56 2.54 -9.74
CA GLY A 29 -8.34 2.45 -11.19
C GLY A 29 -8.17 1.02 -11.70
N LEU A 30 -7.83 0.08 -10.81
CA LEU A 30 -7.77 -1.34 -11.16
C LEU A 30 -9.17 -1.87 -11.47
N THR A 31 -9.29 -2.73 -12.48
CA THR A 31 -10.50 -3.53 -12.69
C THR A 31 -10.68 -4.51 -11.52
N ARG A 32 -11.89 -5.08 -11.40
CA ARG A 32 -12.17 -6.06 -10.33
C ARG A 32 -11.29 -7.32 -10.42
N ALA A 33 -10.85 -7.69 -11.62
CA ALA A 33 -9.94 -8.82 -11.83
C ALA A 33 -8.54 -8.48 -11.34
N GLU A 34 -7.98 -7.35 -11.80
CA GLU A 34 -6.67 -6.84 -11.39
C GLU A 34 -6.60 -6.59 -9.88
N LEU A 35 -7.68 -6.11 -9.27
CA LEU A 35 -7.77 -5.95 -7.83
C LEU A 35 -7.65 -7.29 -7.11
N GLY A 36 -8.29 -8.35 -7.63
CA GLY A 36 -8.16 -9.69 -7.09
C GLY A 36 -6.73 -10.24 -7.20
N GLU A 37 -6.11 -10.06 -8.37
CA GLU A 37 -4.72 -10.46 -8.62
C GLU A 37 -3.73 -9.71 -7.71
N ALA A 38 -3.91 -8.41 -7.53
CA ALA A 38 -3.08 -7.60 -6.64
C ALA A 38 -3.17 -8.09 -5.18
N LEU A 39 -4.36 -8.47 -4.71
CA LEU A 39 -4.56 -9.00 -3.36
C LEU A 39 -3.92 -10.38 -3.16
N VAL A 40 -3.97 -11.24 -4.19
CA VAL A 40 -3.33 -12.56 -4.18
C VAL A 40 -1.81 -12.43 -4.25
N GLY A 41 -1.30 -11.58 -5.15
CA GLY A 41 0.13 -11.32 -5.31
C GLY A 41 0.76 -10.70 -4.06
N ALA A 42 -0.01 -9.92 -3.30
CA ALA A 42 0.40 -9.40 -2.00
C ALA A 42 0.26 -10.41 -0.83
N GLY A 43 -0.29 -11.61 -1.08
CA GLY A 43 -0.50 -12.63 -0.05
C GLY A 43 -1.60 -12.30 0.97
N ILE A 44 -2.45 -11.29 0.72
CA ILE A 44 -3.52 -10.86 1.63
C ILE A 44 -4.65 -11.91 1.66
N VAL A 45 -4.93 -12.54 0.51
CA VAL A 45 -6.08 -13.44 0.36
C VAL A 45 -5.70 -14.68 -0.44
N PRO A 46 -6.25 -15.88 -0.11
CA PRO A 46 -6.15 -17.03 -0.98
C PRO A 46 -6.87 -16.76 -2.31
N GLU A 47 -6.36 -17.36 -3.40
CA GLU A 47 -6.93 -17.20 -4.76
C GLU A 47 -8.44 -17.47 -4.82
N ARG A 48 -8.89 -18.50 -4.09
CA ARG A 48 -10.33 -18.87 -4.01
C ARG A 48 -11.20 -17.75 -3.40
N GLN A 49 -10.64 -16.86 -2.60
CA GLN A 49 -11.34 -15.74 -1.96
C GLN A 49 -11.15 -14.40 -2.67
N ALA A 50 -10.23 -14.34 -3.66
CA ALA A 50 -9.84 -13.10 -4.33
C ALA A 50 -11.04 -12.34 -4.92
N LYS A 51 -11.92 -13.05 -5.65
CA LYS A 51 -13.10 -12.46 -6.29
C LYS A 51 -14.07 -11.84 -5.27
N MET A 52 -14.32 -12.53 -4.16
CA MET A 52 -15.21 -12.02 -3.10
C MET A 52 -14.61 -10.76 -2.46
N ARG A 53 -13.31 -10.78 -2.16
CA ARG A 53 -12.60 -9.68 -1.49
C ARG A 53 -12.47 -8.46 -2.40
N ALA A 54 -12.18 -8.66 -3.69
CA ALA A 54 -12.20 -7.61 -4.69
C ALA A 54 -13.59 -6.93 -4.78
N GLN A 55 -14.68 -7.71 -4.75
CA GLN A 55 -16.04 -7.15 -4.78
C GLN A 55 -16.37 -6.31 -3.54
N GLN A 56 -15.93 -6.73 -2.35
CA GLN A 56 -16.11 -5.97 -1.11
C GLN A 56 -15.37 -4.64 -1.15
N LEU A 57 -14.08 -4.67 -1.51
CA LEU A 57 -13.26 -3.47 -1.66
C LEU A 57 -13.83 -2.52 -2.72
N TRP A 58 -14.26 -3.06 -3.87
CA TRP A 58 -14.88 -2.27 -4.93
C TRP A 58 -16.12 -1.52 -4.44
N HIS A 59 -16.98 -2.18 -3.66
CA HIS A 59 -18.16 -1.56 -3.08
C HIS A 59 -17.78 -0.43 -2.10
N TRP A 60 -16.76 -0.63 -1.26
CA TRP A 60 -16.30 0.43 -0.36
C TRP A 60 -15.71 1.63 -1.11
N MET A 61 -14.85 1.39 -2.09
CA MET A 61 -14.16 2.45 -2.82
C MET A 61 -15.11 3.24 -3.74
N TYR A 62 -15.93 2.55 -4.53
CA TYR A 62 -16.70 3.19 -5.60
C TYR A 62 -18.17 3.43 -5.27
N VAL A 63 -18.78 2.62 -4.40
CA VAL A 63 -20.19 2.81 -4.02
C VAL A 63 -20.29 3.66 -2.76
N ARG A 64 -19.41 3.44 -1.78
CA ARG A 64 -19.42 4.19 -0.52
C ARG A 64 -18.43 5.35 -0.47
N GLY A 65 -17.53 5.48 -1.45
CA GLY A 65 -16.55 6.56 -1.52
C GLY A 65 -15.47 6.52 -0.42
N VAL A 66 -15.22 5.35 0.16
CA VAL A 66 -14.28 5.17 1.26
C VAL A 66 -12.88 4.87 0.73
N SER A 67 -11.91 5.68 1.13
CA SER A 67 -10.48 5.52 0.80
C SER A 67 -9.61 5.01 1.95
N ASP A 68 -10.18 4.86 3.15
CA ASP A 68 -9.48 4.36 4.34
C ASP A 68 -10.01 2.98 4.76
N PHE A 69 -9.11 2.00 4.85
CA PHE A 69 -9.42 0.64 5.27
C PHE A 69 -10.00 0.55 6.68
N ALA A 70 -9.72 1.52 7.57
CA ALA A 70 -10.26 1.55 8.93
C ALA A 70 -11.79 1.63 8.97
N HIS A 71 -12.42 2.18 7.93
CA HIS A 71 -13.87 2.28 7.80
C HIS A 71 -14.51 1.03 7.19
N MET A 72 -13.72 0.05 6.71
CA MET A 72 -14.22 -1.14 6.04
C MET A 72 -14.50 -2.28 7.04
N PHE A 73 -15.54 -2.12 7.86
CA PHE A 73 -15.84 -2.99 9.00
C PHE A 73 -16.06 -4.48 8.69
N ASN A 74 -16.28 -4.85 7.43
CA ASN A 74 -16.51 -6.23 6.99
C ASN A 74 -15.28 -6.89 6.33
N ILE A 75 -14.12 -6.24 6.40
CA ILE A 75 -12.83 -6.77 5.93
C ILE A 75 -11.97 -7.04 7.16
N SER A 76 -11.44 -8.26 7.28
CA SER A 76 -10.48 -8.58 8.33
C SER A 76 -9.20 -7.79 8.10
N LYS A 77 -8.60 -7.31 9.20
CA LYS A 77 -7.22 -6.83 9.17
C LYS A 77 -6.25 -7.97 8.91
#